data_AF-A0A919Z9C9-F1
#
_entry.id   AF-A0A919Z9C9-F1
#
_cell.length_a   1.000
_cell.length_b   1.000
_cell.length_c   1.000
_cell.angle_alpha   90.00
_cell.angle_beta   90.00
_cell.angle_gamma   90.00
#
_symmetry.space_group_name_H-M   'P 1'
#
loop_
_entity.id
_entity.type
_entity.pdbx_description
1 polymer ?
#
loop_
_entity_poly.entity_id
_entity_poly.type
_entity_poly.pdbx_seq_one_letter_code
_entity_poly.pdbx_strand_id
1 'polypeptide(L)' 'MSLGLEQWIGETVELVYMDDSGVPRQEQVELLIIGARCVTAFSYERNDALMFRNESILGFIPVQRRNATLYH' A
#
# COMPACT_ATOMS: atom_id res chain seq x y z
N MET A 1 4.27 -4.79 16.46
CA MET A 1 3.80 -3.44 16.11
C MET A 1 2.84 -3.59 14.94
N SER A 2 1.57 -3.20 15.07
CA SER A 2 0.65 -3.11 13.92
C SER A 2 0.89 -1.75 13.26
N LEU A 3 1.13 -1.74 11.95
CA LEU A 3 1.34 -0.49 11.20
C LEU A 3 0.05 0.35 11.10
N GLY A 4 -1.10 -0.17 11.55
CA GLY A 4 -2.39 0.53 11.44
C GLY A 4 -2.85 0.62 9.99
N LEU A 5 -2.43 -0.34 9.15
CA LEU A 5 -2.81 -0.48 7.75
C LEU A 5 -4.25 -1.01 7.60
N GLU A 6 -4.78 -1.67 8.63
CA GLU A 6 -6.09 -2.32 8.63
C GLU A 6 -7.23 -1.34 8.35
N GLN A 7 -7.11 -0.09 8.80
CA GLN A 7 -8.10 0.96 8.56
C GLN A 7 -8.08 1.51 7.11
N TRP A 8 -7.08 1.12 6.31
CA TRP A 8 -6.87 1.61 4.95
C TRP A 8 -7.18 0.55 3.88
N ILE A 9 -7.80 -0.58 4.26
CA ILE A 9 -8.27 -1.59 3.30
C ILE A 9 -9.30 -0.96 2.35
N GLY A 10 -9.09 -1.14 1.04
CA GLY A 10 -9.87 -0.54 -0.03
C GLY A 10 -9.37 0.84 -0.47
N GLU A 11 -8.40 1.42 0.24
CA GLU A 11 -7.86 2.75 -0.06
C GLU A 11 -6.54 2.66 -0.83
N THR A 12 -6.27 3.69 -1.63
CA THR A 12 -4.99 3.87 -2.31
C THR A 12 -3.96 4.49 -1.35
N VAL A 13 -2.82 3.83 -1.20
CA VAL A 13 -1.68 4.32 -0.40
C VAL A 13 -0.41 4.27 -1.24
N GLU A 14 0.57 5.10 -0.90
CA GLU A 14 1.96 4.86 -1.30
C GLU A 14 2.62 3.99 -0.24
N LEU A 15 2.97 2.77 -0.62
CA LEU A 15 3.65 1.81 0.25
C LEU A 15 5.15 1.95 0.06
N VAL A 16 5.90 2.06 1.17
CA VAL A 16 7.37 2.05 1.16
C VAL A 16 7.84 0.73 1.73
N TYR A 17 8.63 -0.03 0.97
CA TYR A 17 9.07 -1.36 1.34
C TYR A 17 10.50 -1.65 0.86
N MET A 18 11.16 -2.62 1.48
CA MET A 18 12.43 -3.17 1.02
C MET A 18 12.16 -4.28 0.01
N ASP A 19 12.71 -4.18 -1.20
CA ASP A 19 12.68 -5.28 -2.15
C ASP A 19 13.66 -6.40 -1.74
N ASP A 20 13.60 -7.54 -2.44
CA ASP A 20 14.46 -8.70 -2.14
C ASP A 20 15.96 -8.43 -2.36
N SER A 21 16.32 -7.34 -3.05
CA SER A 21 17.72 -6.90 -3.20
C SER A 21 18.19 -6.00 -2.05
N GLY A 22 17.32 -5.71 -1.09
CA GLY A 22 17.62 -4.79 0.00
C GLY A 22 17.63 -3.33 -0.45
N VAL A 23 16.91 -2.98 -1.52
CA VAL A 23 16.74 -1.60 -1.97
C VAL A 23 15.34 -1.11 -1.57
N PRO A 24 15.22 0.09 -0.96
CA PRO A 24 13.92 0.66 -0.67
C PRO A 24 13.20 1.04 -1.96
N ARG A 25 11.94 0.64 -2.05
CA ARG A 25 11.01 0.92 -3.14
C ARG A 25 9.79 1.63 -2.58
N GLN A 26 9.16 2.42 -3.44
CA GLN A 26 7.90 3.10 -3.17
C GLN A 26 6.95 2.79 -4.31
N GLU A 27 5.74 2.39 -3.99
CA GLU A 27 4.76 1.97 -4.99
C GLU A 27 3.35 2.36 -4.55
N GLN A 28 2.59 2.96 -5.47
CA GLN A 28 1.19 3.27 -5.23
C GLN A 28 0.35 2.01 -5.41
N VAL A 29 -0.35 1.63 -4.35
CA VAL A 29 -1.13 0.39 -4.31
C VAL A 29 -2.49 0.62 -3.68
N GLU A 30 -3.47 -0.20 -4.05
CA GLU A 30 -4.74 -0.33 -3.35
C GLU A 30 -4.67 -1.49 -2.36
N LEU A 31 -4.84 -1.23 -1.07
CA LEU A 31 -4.75 -2.28 -0.06
C LEU A 31 -5.96 -3.20 -0.13
N LEU A 32 -5.74 -4.51 -0.28
CA LEU A 32 -6.83 -5.48 -0.43
C LEU A 32 -7.03 -6.29 0.86
N ILE A 33 -5.95 -6.87 1.39
CA ILE A 33 -6.01 -7.77 2.55
C ILE A 33 -4.78 -7.52 3.43
N ILE A 34 -5.02 -7.37 4.74
CA ILE A 34 -3.95 -7.32 5.75
C ILE A 34 -3.97 -8.62 6.55
N GLY A 35 -2.99 -9.48 6.30
CA GLY A 35 -2.77 -10.73 7.02
C GLY A 35 -1.74 -10.60 8.13
N ALA A 36 -1.66 -11.62 8.98
CA ALA A 36 -0.73 -11.65 10.11
C ALA A 36 0.75 -11.56 9.70
N ARG A 37 1.10 -11.98 8.48
CA ARG A 37 2.48 -12.02 7.96
C ARG A 37 2.71 -11.20 6.70
N CYS A 38 1.65 -10.91 5.95
CA CYS A 38 1.74 -10.24 4.67
C CYS A 38 0.55 -9.32 4.41
N VAL A 39 0.79 -8.34 3.54
CA VAL A 39 -0.20 -7.44 2.98
C VAL A 39 -0.36 -7.80 1.51
N THR A 40 -1.59 -8.01 1.06
CA THR A 40 -1.92 -8.12 -0.37
C THR A 40 -2.47 -6.79 -0.85
N ALA A 41 -1.90 -6.24 -1.91
CA ALA A 41 -2.33 -4.98 -2.48
C ALA A 41 -2.26 -5.02 -4.02
N PHE A 42 -3.15 -4.32 -4.69
CA PHE A 42 -3.12 -4.18 -6.14
C PHE A 42 -2.15 -3.07 -6.54
N SER A 43 -1.15 -3.39 -7.35
CA SER A 43 -0.23 -2.42 -7.94
C SER A 43 -0.80 -1.84 -9.22
N TYR A 44 -0.94 -0.51 -9.27
CA TYR A 44 -1.36 0.19 -10.48
C TYR A 44 -0.26 0.20 -11.55
N GLU A 45 1.01 0.21 -11.15
CA GLU A 45 2.15 0.22 -12.08
C GLU A 45 2.27 -1.13 -12.80
N ARG A 46 2.10 -2.24 -12.06
CA ARG A 46 2.22 -3.60 -12.60
C ARG A 46 0.90 -4.17 -13.12
N ASN A 47 -0.21 -3.50 -12.80
CA ASN A 47 -1.57 -3.96 -13.11
C ASN A 47 -1.83 -5.39 -12.59
N ASP A 48 -1.34 -5.69 -11.38
CA ASP A 48 -1.43 -7.01 -10.77
C ASP A 48 -1.46 -6.93 -9.23
N ALA A 49 -1.94 -7.98 -8.57
CA ALA A 49 -1.91 -8.12 -7.13
C ALA A 49 -0.53 -8.57 -6.65
N LEU A 50 0.04 -7.80 -5.72
CA LEU A 50 1.32 -8.08 -5.09
C LEU A 50 1.13 -8.45 -3.63
N MET A 51 2.08 -9.23 -3.12
CA MET A 51 2.14 -9.61 -1.71
C MET A 51 3.43 -9.09 -1.09
N PHE A 52 3.29 -8.30 -0.02
CA PHE A 52 4.38 -7.70 0.72
C PHE A 52 4.51 -8.38 2.08
N ARG A 53 5.73 -8.74 2.50
CA ARG A 53 5.96 -9.25 3.86
C ARG A 53 5.84 -8.10 4.84
N ASN A 54 5.19 -8.30 5.99
CA ASN A 54 5.01 -7.22 6.96
C ASN A 54 6.36 -6.65 7.45
N GLU A 55 7.39 -7.51 7.55
CA GLU A 55 8.75 -7.13 7.92
C GLU A 55 9.51 -6.32 6.86
N SER A 56 9.09 -6.40 5.58
CA SER A 56 9.70 -5.61 4.51
C SER A 56 9.03 -4.25 4.35
N ILE A 57 7.86 -4.02 4.94
CA ILE A 57 7.17 -2.73 4.87
C ILE A 57 7.82 -1.77 5.87
N LEU A 58 8.35 -0.67 5.35
CA LEU A 58 8.95 0.40 6.14
C LEU A 58 7.93 1.44 6.59
N GLY A 59 6.87 1.63 5.80
CA GLY A 59 5.79 2.56 6.10
C GLY A 59 4.82 2.72 4.95
N PHE A 60 3.83 3.59 5.13
CA PHE A 60 2.90 3.96 4.08
C PHE A 60 2.46 5.41 4.23
N ILE A 61 2.02 6.01 3.13
CA ILE A 61 1.51 7.37 3.06
C ILE A 61 0.11 7.30 2.42
N PRO A 62 -0.94 7.74 3.13
CA PRO A 62 -2.27 7.83 2.53
C PRO A 62 -2.26 8.78 1.33
N VAL A 63 -2.76 8.33 0.18
CA VAL A 63 -2.94 9.21 -0.97
C VAL A 63 -4.28 9.89 -0.80
N GLN A 64 -4.27 11.16 -0.37
CA GLN A 64 -5.49 11.96 -0.41
C GLN A 64 -5.89 12.13 -1.88
N ARG A 65 -6.92 11.39 -2.30
CA ARG A 65 -7.69 11.80 -3.48
C ARG A 65 -8.25 13.17 -3.13
N ARG A 66 -7.71 14.23 -3.73
CA ARG A 66 -8.39 15.53 -3.76
C ARG A 66 -9.81 15.19 -4.22
N ASN A 67 -10.78 15.30 -3.32
CA ASN A 67 -12.17 15.38 -3.73
C ASN A 67 -12.19 16.51 -4.75
N ALA A 68 -12.27 16.16 -6.04
CA ALA A 68 -12.67 17.09 -7.05
C ALA A 68 -14.11 17.42 -6.66
N THR A 69 -14.28 18.47 -5.86
CA THR A 69 -15.57 19.11 -5.66
C THR A 69 -15.99 19.56 -7.04
N LEU A 70 -16.74 18.69 -7.72
CA LEU A 70 -17.52 19.05 -8.90
C LEU A 70 -18.56 20.03 -8.38
N TYR A 71 -18.25 21.32 -8.52
CA TYR A 71 -19.27 22.36 -8.46
C TYR A 71 -20.21 22.10 -9.64
N HIS A 72 -21.40 21.59 -9.33
CA HIS A 72 -22.56 21.64 -10.20
C HIS A 72 -23.48 22.76 -9.74
#